data_AF-A0A940Z6X5-F1
#
_entry.id   AF-A0A940Z6X5-F1
#
_cell.length_a   1.000
_cell.length_b   1.000
_cell.length_c   1.000
_cell.angle_alpha   90.00
_cell.angle_beta   90.00
_cell.angle_gamma   90.00
#
_symmetry.space_group_name_H-M   'P 1'
#
loop_
_entity.id
_entity.type
_entity.pdbx_description
1 polymer ?
#
loop_
_entity_poly.entity_id
_entity_poly.type
_entity_poly.pdbx_seq_one_letter_code
_entity_poly.pdbx_strand_id
1 'polypeptide(L)'
;MYTERRCRSVYTLSTVVKELFAPTDTILVYCATGGRAAMAINALAQAGFVKVYNIVNGLERDRVDDPGSVYHGKHMRNGWKNSGLPWDYGFHPDLMWVDPDPTN
;
A
#
# COMPACT_ATOMS: atom_id res chain seq x y z
N MET A 1 -5.24 -18.10 31.63
CA MET A 1 -5.96 -16.82 31.40
C MET A 1 -5.27 -16.09 30.28
N TYR A 2 -5.78 -16.26 29.06
CA TYR A 2 -5.29 -15.57 27.87
C TYR A 2 -5.90 -14.18 27.91
N THR A 3 -5.14 -13.16 28.31
CA THR A 3 -5.64 -11.79 28.23
C THR A 3 -5.69 -11.42 26.76
N GLU A 4 -6.89 -11.08 26.29
CA GLU A 4 -7.11 -10.51 24.97
C GLU A 4 -6.26 -9.23 24.86
N ARG A 5 -5.06 -9.33 24.29
CA ARG A 5 -4.42 -8.16 23.68
C ARG A 5 -5.25 -7.83 22.45
N ARG A 6 -6.34 -7.09 22.64
CA ARG A 6 -6.80 -6.17 21.60
C ARG A 6 -5.62 -5.24 21.38
N CYS A 7 -4.85 -5.48 20.32
CA CYS A 7 -4.10 -4.44 19.66
C CYS A 7 -5.15 -3.43 19.16
N ARG A 8 -5.60 -2.56 20.07
CA ARG A 8 -6.20 -1.29 19.69
C ARG A 8 -5.01 -0.44 19.33
N SER A 9 -4.57 -0.55 18.07
CA SER A 9 -3.77 0.53 17.50
C SER A 9 -4.59 1.80 17.74
N VAL A 10 -4.04 2.68 18.57
CA VAL A 10 -4.63 4.00 18.88
C VAL A 10 -4.73 4.86 17.61
N TYR A 11 -4.11 4.42 16.53
CA TYR A 11 -4.03 5.09 15.25
C TYR A 11 -4.91 4.40 14.21
N THR A 12 -6.02 5.04 13.86
CA THR A 12 -6.76 4.69 12.65
C THR A 12 -6.04 5.27 11.43
N LEU A 13 -6.13 4.59 10.28
CA LEU A 13 -5.49 5.01 9.02
C LEU A 13 -5.69 6.51 8.74
N SER A 14 -6.91 7.00 8.89
CA SER A 14 -7.26 8.39 8.59
C SER A 14 -6.63 9.38 9.57
N THR A 15 -6.40 9.00 10.83
CA THR A 15 -5.71 9.85 11.81
C THR A 15 -4.27 10.09 11.38
N VAL A 16 -3.52 9.00 11.13
CA VAL A 16 -2.10 9.08 10.75
C VAL A 16 -1.92 9.86 9.46
N VAL A 17 -2.74 9.57 8.44
CA VAL A 17 -2.61 10.23 7.14
C VAL A 17 -2.91 11.72 7.22
N LYS A 18 -3.81 12.17 8.13
CA LYS A 18 -4.06 13.60 8.39
C LYS A 18 -2.92 14.32 9.08
N GLU A 19 -2.12 13.62 9.88
CA GLU A 19 -0.93 14.20 10.52
C GLU A 19 0.21 14.40 9.51
N LEU A 20 0.24 13.60 8.45
CA LEU A 20 1.34 13.59 7.47
C LEU A 20 1.04 14.39 6.20
N PHE A 21 -0.22 14.48 5.78
CA PHE A 21 -0.60 15.02 4.47
C PHE A 21 -1.77 15.99 4.56
N ALA A 22 -1.77 17.00 3.70
CA ALA A 22 -2.90 17.88 3.50
C ALA A 22 -4.01 17.17 2.69
N PRO A 23 -5.30 17.52 2.90
CA PRO A 23 -6.42 16.92 2.15
C PRO A 23 -6.32 17.05 0.62
N THR A 24 -5.54 18.03 0.15
CA THR A 24 -5.30 18.34 -1.27
C THR A 24 -4.10 17.62 -1.88
N ASP A 25 -3.30 16.94 -1.06
CA ASP A 25 -2.14 16.20 -1.53
C ASP A 25 -2.56 14.98 -2.35
N THR A 26 -1.69 14.60 -3.28
CA THR A 26 -1.92 13.41 -4.10
C THR A 26 -1.42 12.19 -3.36
N ILE A 27 -2.32 11.28 -3.03
CA ILE A 27 -2.02 10.05 -2.30
C ILE A 27 -2.28 8.86 -3.22
N LEU A 28 -1.24 8.07 -3.45
CA LEU A 28 -1.35 6.81 -4.18
C LEU A 28 -1.39 5.67 -3.18
N VAL A 29 -2.45 4.86 -3.23
CA VAL A 29 -2.65 3.73 -2.33
C VAL A 29 -2.60 2.46 -3.14
N TYR A 30 -1.83 1.48 -2.69
CA TYR A 30 -1.74 0.19 -3.35
C TYR A 30 -1.94 -0.97 -2.39
N CYS A 31 -2.35 -2.09 -2.95
CA CYS A 31 -2.40 -3.40 -2.32
C CYS A 31 -2.05 -4.42 -3.40
N ALA A 32 -1.69 -5.65 -3.03
CA ALA A 32 -1.41 -6.72 -3.99
C ALA A 32 -2.44 -6.83 -5.12
N THR A 33 -3.74 -6.69 -4.82
CA THR A 33 -4.84 -6.80 -5.80
C THR A 33 -5.67 -5.52 -5.98
N GLY A 34 -5.45 -4.48 -5.16
CA GLY A 34 -6.27 -3.27 -5.13
C GLY A 34 -7.50 -3.29 -4.21
N GLY A 35 -7.93 -4.44 -3.67
CA GLY A 35 -9.13 -4.52 -2.82
C GLY A 35 -9.03 -3.77 -1.49
N ARG A 36 -7.95 -4.02 -0.71
CA ARG A 36 -7.69 -3.27 0.54
C ARG A 36 -7.39 -1.80 0.28
N ALA A 37 -6.76 -1.49 -0.85
CA ALA A 37 -6.52 -0.11 -1.27
C ALA A 37 -7.84 0.63 -1.51
N ALA A 38 -8.85 -0.01 -2.11
CA ALA A 38 -10.18 0.59 -2.28
C ALA A 38 -10.85 0.91 -0.93
N MET A 39 -10.73 0.02 0.07
CA MET A 39 -11.23 0.29 1.43
C MET A 39 -10.53 1.48 2.07
N ALA A 40 -9.20 1.54 1.94
CA ALA A 40 -8.39 2.66 2.43
C ALA A 40 -8.77 3.98 1.74
N ILE A 41 -8.93 3.98 0.41
CA ILE A 41 -9.37 5.15 -0.36
C ILE A 41 -10.74 5.64 0.12
N ASN A 42 -11.70 4.74 0.36
CA ASN A 42 -13.01 5.12 0.88
C ASN A 42 -12.89 5.79 2.27
N ALA A 43 -12.04 5.26 3.15
CA ALA A 43 -11.79 5.85 4.46
C ALA A 43 -11.11 7.23 4.36
N LEU A 44 -10.16 7.40 3.43
CA LEU A 44 -9.49 8.67 3.18
C LEU A 44 -10.42 9.72 2.53
N ALA A 45 -11.28 9.30 1.62
CA ALA A 45 -12.29 10.15 1.02
C ALA A 45 -13.29 10.67 2.08
N GLN A 46 -13.77 9.78 2.97
CA GLN A 46 -14.60 10.17 4.12
C GLN A 46 -13.87 11.11 5.09
N ALA A 47 -12.55 11.00 5.16
CA ALA A 47 -11.70 11.87 5.95
C ALA A 47 -11.42 13.24 5.30
N GLY A 48 -11.87 13.46 4.05
CA GLY A 48 -11.76 14.74 3.34
C GLY A 48 -10.66 14.81 2.28
N PHE A 49 -9.91 13.73 2.05
CA PHE A 49 -8.89 13.71 1.00
C PHE A 49 -9.53 13.62 -0.39
N VAL A 50 -9.12 14.49 -1.30
CA VAL A 50 -9.79 14.64 -2.60
C VAL A 50 -9.00 14.04 -3.78
N LYS A 51 -7.71 13.75 -3.59
CA LYS A 51 -6.82 13.20 -4.64
C LYS A 51 -6.19 11.89 -4.19
N VAL A 52 -7.03 10.88 -3.96
CA VAL A 52 -6.59 9.55 -3.54
C VAL A 52 -6.86 8.53 -4.64
N TYR A 53 -5.83 7.83 -5.10
CA TYR A 53 -5.90 6.94 -6.27
C TYR A 53 -5.45 5.52 -5.94
N ASN A 54 -6.13 4.53 -6.56
CA ASN A 54 -5.80 3.12 -6.42
C ASN A 54 -4.77 2.69 -7.46
N ILE A 55 -3.62 2.19 -7.03
CA ILE A 55 -2.69 1.48 -7.92
C ILE A 55 -3.11 0.00 -7.95
N VAL A 56 -3.83 -0.36 -9.01
CA VAL A 56 -4.26 -1.73 -9.26
C VAL A 56 -3.06 -2.61 -9.63
N ASN A 57 -3.10 -3.88 -9.23
CA ASN A 57 -2.01 -4.87 -9.39
C ASN A 57 -0.75 -4.63 -8.55
N GLY A 58 -0.76 -3.67 -7.62
CA GLY A 58 0.30 -3.49 -6.63
C GLY A 58 1.70 -3.40 -7.24
N LEU A 59 2.68 -3.98 -6.53
CA LEU A 59 4.08 -3.98 -6.98
C LEU A 59 4.37 -5.10 -7.99
N GLU A 60 4.05 -6.35 -7.63
CA GLU A 60 4.43 -7.58 -8.36
C GLU A 60 3.32 -8.66 -8.28
N ARG A 61 2.21 -8.51 -9.02
CA ARG A 61 1.03 -9.38 -8.81
C ARG A 61 1.02 -10.65 -9.66
N ASP A 62 0.62 -10.56 -10.92
CA ASP A 62 0.27 -11.77 -11.65
C ASP A 62 1.51 -12.50 -12.18
N ARG A 63 1.44 -13.83 -12.16
CA ARG A 63 2.48 -14.68 -12.74
C ARG A 63 2.29 -14.80 -14.24
N VAL A 64 3.41 -14.89 -14.95
CA VAL A 64 3.38 -15.28 -16.36
C VAL A 64 3.02 -16.77 -16.42
N ASP A 65 1.95 -17.08 -17.15
CA ASP A 65 1.36 -18.42 -17.28
C ASP A 65 1.62 -19.02 -18.66
N ASP A 66 2.43 -18.35 -19.48
CA ASP A 66 2.88 -18.86 -20.77
C ASP A 66 4.04 -19.83 -20.56
N PRO A 67 3.90 -21.14 -20.86
CA PRO A 67 4.97 -22.13 -20.68
C PRO A 67 6.18 -21.88 -21.58
N GLY A 68 6.02 -21.15 -22.69
CA GLY A 68 7.11 -20.79 -23.60
C GLY A 68 7.94 -19.58 -23.11
N SER A 69 7.50 -18.89 -22.06
CA SER A 69 8.16 -17.70 -21.56
C SER A 69 9.33 -18.04 -20.64
N VAL A 70 10.45 -17.32 -20.79
CA VAL A 70 11.57 -17.32 -19.82
C VAL A 70 11.15 -16.83 -18.42
N TYR A 71 9.97 -16.21 -18.33
CA TYR A 71 9.37 -15.72 -17.10
C TYR A 71 8.23 -16.61 -16.58
N HIS A 72 7.99 -17.79 -17.16
CA HIS A 72 6.94 -18.69 -16.71
C HIS A 72 7.01 -18.93 -15.18
N GLY A 73 5.87 -18.76 -14.49
CA GLY A 73 5.75 -18.87 -13.04
C GLY A 73 6.27 -17.66 -12.24
N LYS A 74 6.85 -16.64 -12.86
CA LYS A 74 7.39 -15.44 -12.19
C LYS A 74 6.40 -14.28 -12.22
N HIS A 75 6.46 -13.40 -11.22
CA HIS A 75 5.63 -12.19 -11.07
C HIS A 75 6.04 -11.06 -12.02
N MET A 76 6.06 -11.37 -13.33
CA MET A 76 6.53 -10.47 -14.40
C MET A 76 5.41 -10.04 -15.35
N ARG A 77 4.13 -10.36 -15.05
CA ARG A 77 3.01 -10.05 -15.94
C ARG A 77 2.53 -8.60 -15.84
N ASN A 78 2.40 -8.07 -14.62
CA ASN A 78 1.85 -6.74 -14.35
C ASN A 78 2.30 -6.18 -12.99
N GLY A 79 1.80 -4.99 -12.65
CA GLY A 79 2.17 -4.26 -11.44
C GLY A 79 3.19 -3.15 -11.71
N TRP A 80 3.43 -2.32 -10.71
CA TRP A 80 4.29 -1.14 -10.80
C TRP A 80 5.68 -1.48 -11.33
N LYS A 81 6.30 -2.55 -10.81
CA LYS A 81 7.62 -3.03 -11.26
C LYS A 81 7.65 -3.34 -12.76
N ASN A 82 6.61 -3.98 -13.26
CA ASN A 82 6.54 -4.47 -14.65
C ASN A 82 6.02 -3.40 -15.61
N SER A 83 5.74 -2.18 -15.12
CA SER A 83 5.28 -1.04 -15.93
C SER A 83 6.42 -0.11 -16.37
N GLY A 84 7.69 -0.49 -16.13
CA GLY A 84 8.86 0.33 -16.46
C GLY A 84 9.05 1.55 -15.56
N LEU A 85 8.34 1.60 -14.42
CA LEU A 85 8.43 2.68 -13.44
C LEU A 85 9.63 2.47 -12.51
N PRO A 86 10.19 3.53 -11.89
CA PRO A 86 11.23 3.38 -10.89
C PRO A 86 10.76 2.51 -9.71
N TRP A 87 11.57 1.53 -9.35
CA TRP A 87 11.38 0.65 -8.20
C TRP A 87 12.75 0.14 -7.74
N ASP A 88 12.88 -0.17 -6.45
CA ASP A 88 14.08 -0.78 -5.87
C ASP A 88 13.66 -1.70 -4.71
N TYR A 89 14.53 -2.65 -4.36
CA TYR A 89 14.45 -3.45 -3.13
C TYR A 89 15.07 -2.73 -1.92
N GLY A 90 15.80 -1.63 -2.15
CA GLY A 90 16.38 -0.81 -1.12
C GLY A 90 15.36 -0.23 -0.13
N PHE A 91 15.73 -0.19 1.15
CA PHE A 91 14.97 0.50 2.18
C PHE A 91 15.48 1.93 2.29
N HIS A 92 14.61 2.92 2.09
CA HIS A 92 14.92 4.34 2.21
C HIS A 92 14.23 4.90 3.47
N PRO A 93 14.91 4.96 4.63
CA PRO A 93 14.30 5.37 5.90
C PRO A 93 13.61 6.74 5.82
N ASP A 94 14.18 7.67 5.05
CA ASP A 94 13.67 9.04 4.89
C ASP A 94 12.31 9.10 4.17
N LEU A 95 11.92 8.02 3.48
CA LEU A 95 10.64 7.92 2.76
C LEU A 95 9.60 7.10 3.52
N MET A 96 9.93 6.60 4.72
CA MET A 96 9.07 5.72 5.48
C MET A 96 8.46 6.42 6.68
N TRP A 97 7.17 6.20 6.87
CA TRP A 97 6.54 6.47 8.15
C TRP A 97 6.89 5.34 9.13
N VAL A 98 7.44 5.71 10.27
CA VAL A 98 7.72 4.80 11.40
C VAL A 98 6.73 5.14 12.50
N ASP A 99 6.04 4.13 13.02
CA ASP A 99 5.16 4.31 14.17
C ASP A 99 6.00 4.82 15.35
N PRO A 100 5.67 5.99 15.94
CA PRO A 100 6.41 6.49 17.09
C PRO A 100 6.24 5.61 18.35
N ASP A 101 5.24 4.73 18.39
CA ASP A 101 5.08 3.74 19.45
C ASP A 101 5.86 2.45 19.11
N PRO A 102 6.95 2.14 19.83
CA PRO A 102 7.75 0.93 19.57
C PRO A 102 7.07 -0.36 20.04
N THR A 103 5.86 -0.29 20.62
CA THR A 103 5.17 -1.43 21.24
C THR A 103 4.05 -2.05 20.40
N ASN A 104 3.79 -1.49 19.20
CA ASN A 104 2.79 -1.98 18.25
C ASN A 104 3.24 -3.27 17.51
#